data_AF-A0A936VI31-F1
#
_entry.id   AF-A0A936VI31-F1
#
_cell.length_a   1.000
_cell.length_b   1.000
_cell.length_c   1.000
_cell.angle_alpha   90.00
_cell.angle_beta   90.00
_cell.angle_gamma   90.00
#
_symmetry.space_group_name_H-M   'P 1'
#
loop_
_entity.id
_entity.type
_entity.pdbx_description
1 polymer ?
#
loop_
_entity_poly.entity_id
_entity_poly.type
_entity_poly.pdbx_seq_one_letter_code
_entity_poly.pdbx_strand_id
1 'polypeptide(L)'
;MKKAQTMDVESYKLTEPKWSTNSFENRITLSCKPLPIAETRTYAAGSVVVRLDQDTANVAIHLLEPAGPDSFVYWGFFNSIFEQKEYGESYQIEKVAVEMLAKDPKLKAEFETKLKTKVRQNPRARLNFFYNAHLIT
;
A
#
# COMPACT_ATOMS: atom_id res chain seq x y z
N MET A 1 2.32 23.86 7.99
CA MET A 1 3.50 23.80 8.87
C MET A 1 4.60 24.64 8.23
N LYS A 2 5.19 25.59 8.96
CA LYS A 2 6.22 26.50 8.40
C LYS A 2 7.59 25.83 8.21
N LYS A 3 7.86 24.76 8.95
CA LYS A 3 9.09 23.95 8.87
C LYS A 3 8.69 22.49 8.84
N ALA A 4 9.60 21.62 8.41
CA ALA A 4 9.41 20.19 8.55
C ALA A 4 9.26 19.82 10.03
N GLN A 5 8.37 18.89 10.33
CA GLN A 5 8.09 18.43 11.69
C GLN A 5 7.99 16.91 11.71
N THR A 6 8.60 16.31 12.72
CA THR A 6 8.48 14.87 13.01
C THR A 6 7.54 14.70 14.19
N MET A 7 6.62 13.74 14.07
CA MET A 7 5.62 13.46 15.10
C MET A 7 5.22 12.00 15.07
N ASP A 8 4.81 11.49 16.22
CA ASP A 8 4.16 10.20 16.34
C ASP A 8 2.71 10.35 15.91
N VAL A 9 2.29 9.51 14.97
CA VAL A 9 0.95 9.54 14.38
C VAL A 9 0.37 8.14 14.32
N GLU A 10 -0.95 8.07 14.30
CA GLU A 10 -1.66 6.90 13.81
C GLU A 10 -1.96 7.10 12.32
N SER A 11 -1.79 6.05 11.53
CA SER A 11 -2.08 6.04 10.09
C SER A 11 -2.73 4.72 9.71
N TYR A 12 -3.32 4.65 8.53
CA TYR A 12 -3.91 3.40 8.03
C TYR A 12 -3.02 2.75 6.97
N LYS A 13 -2.71 1.48 7.16
CA LYS A 13 -2.30 0.59 6.06
C LYS A 13 -3.53 -0.03 5.43
N LEU A 14 -3.80 0.32 4.18
CA LEU A 14 -4.96 -0.19 3.43
C LEU A 14 -4.61 -1.53 2.79
N THR A 15 -5.43 -2.54 3.04
CA THR A 15 -5.20 -3.94 2.60
C THR A 15 -6.44 -4.51 1.92
N GLU A 16 -6.28 -5.63 1.22
CA GLU A 16 -7.40 -6.36 0.61
C GLU A 16 -8.30 -5.48 -0.31
N PRO A 17 -7.75 -4.71 -1.26
CA PRO A 17 -8.56 -3.86 -2.12
C PRO A 17 -9.48 -4.72 -2.99
N LYS A 18 -10.75 -4.32 -3.07
CA LYS A 18 -11.79 -4.96 -3.87
C LYS A 18 -12.57 -3.90 -4.63
N TRP A 19 -12.34 -3.84 -5.93
CA TRP A 19 -13.09 -3.00 -6.86
C TRP A 19 -14.49 -3.57 -7.12
N SER A 20 -15.44 -2.67 -7.36
CA SER A 20 -16.72 -3.04 -7.94
C SER A 20 -16.53 -3.56 -9.36
N THR A 21 -17.38 -4.51 -9.78
CA THR A 21 -17.36 -5.05 -11.14
C THR A 21 -18.05 -4.12 -12.15
N ASN A 22 -18.90 -3.22 -11.66
CA ASN A 22 -19.66 -2.26 -12.45
C ASN A 22 -19.42 -0.85 -11.92
N SER A 23 -19.61 0.14 -12.78
CA SER A 23 -19.62 1.55 -12.37
C SER A 23 -20.92 1.91 -11.64
N PHE A 24 -20.82 2.84 -10.70
CA PHE A 24 -21.94 3.53 -10.08
C PHE A 24 -21.67 5.03 -10.17
N GLU A 25 -22.63 5.81 -10.69
CA GLU A 25 -22.47 7.26 -10.90
C GLU A 25 -21.15 7.66 -11.60
N ASN A 26 -20.80 6.94 -12.68
CA ASN A 26 -19.56 7.14 -13.45
C ASN A 26 -18.25 6.86 -12.68
N ARG A 27 -18.30 6.12 -11.56
CA ARG A 27 -17.13 5.75 -10.75
C ARG A 27 -17.05 4.25 -10.56
N ILE A 28 -15.82 3.72 -10.50
CA ILE A 28 -15.55 2.37 -10.00
C ILE A 28 -15.24 2.49 -8.52
N THR A 29 -16.13 1.95 -7.68
CA THR A 29 -15.97 2.01 -6.23
C THR A 29 -14.97 0.96 -5.75
N LEU A 30 -14.38 1.20 -4.57
CA LEU A 30 -13.38 0.34 -3.98
C LEU A 30 -13.62 0.19 -2.47
N SER A 31 -13.75 -1.05 -2.01
CA SER A 31 -13.66 -1.36 -0.57
C SER A 31 -12.27 -1.88 -0.23
N CYS A 32 -11.78 -1.59 0.97
CA CYS A 32 -10.53 -2.13 1.49
C CYS A 32 -10.63 -2.33 3.01
N LYS A 33 -9.67 -3.06 3.58
CA LYS A 33 -9.51 -3.21 5.02
C LYS A 33 -8.44 -2.25 5.53
N PRO A 34 -8.79 -1.22 6.32
CA PRO A 34 -7.81 -0.37 6.97
C PRO A 34 -7.26 -1.03 8.23
N LEU A 35 -5.94 -0.98 8.39
CA LEU A 35 -5.23 -1.43 9.59
C LEU A 35 -4.55 -0.23 10.22
N PRO A 36 -4.94 0.19 11.45
CA PRO A 36 -4.25 1.28 12.14
C PRO A 36 -2.81 0.86 12.46
N ILE A 37 -1.88 1.78 12.25
CA ILE A 37 -0.46 1.64 12.57
C ILE A 37 -0.01 2.90 13.30
N ALA A 38 0.77 2.72 14.36
CA ALA A 38 1.51 3.81 14.99
C ALA A 38 2.86 3.95 14.27
N GLU A 39 3.18 5.15 13.82
CA GLU A 39 4.47 5.44 13.17
C GLU A 39 4.98 6.84 13.54
N THR A 40 6.30 6.99 13.59
CA THR A 40 6.94 8.31 13.66
C THR A 40 7.14 8.79 12.22
N ARG A 41 6.46 9.87 11.83
CA ARG A 41 6.51 10.41 10.46
C ARG A 41 6.99 11.85 10.43
N THR A 42 7.84 12.15 9.46
CA THR A 42 8.26 13.53 9.14
C THR A 42 7.38 14.10 8.04
N TYR A 43 6.72 15.21 8.34
CA TYR A 43 5.96 16.00 7.39
C TYR A 43 6.82 17.17 6.90
N ALA A 44 6.88 17.37 5.59
CA ALA A 44 7.67 18.44 5.00
C ALA A 44 7.11 19.84 5.33
N ALA A 45 7.95 20.87 5.21
CA ALA A 45 7.48 22.25 5.26
C ALA A 45 6.40 22.48 4.18
N GLY A 46 5.33 23.19 4.53
CA GLY A 46 4.14 23.37 3.69
C GLY A 46 2.99 22.39 3.99
N SER A 47 3.24 21.28 4.69
CA SER A 47 2.18 20.33 5.07
C SER A 47 1.08 21.00 5.91
N VAL A 48 -0.18 20.65 5.70
CA VAL A 48 -1.32 21.27 6.42
C VAL A 48 -1.81 20.33 7.52
N VAL A 49 -2.10 20.87 8.70
CA VAL A 49 -2.79 20.15 9.77
C VAL A 49 -4.22 20.64 9.80
N VAL A 50 -5.17 19.73 9.60
CA VAL A 50 -6.59 20.00 9.77
C VAL A 50 -6.96 19.70 11.21
N ARG A 51 -7.34 20.73 11.95
CA ARG A 51 -7.78 20.65 13.33
C ARG A 51 -9.23 20.16 13.39
N LEU A 52 -9.49 19.15 14.21
CA LEU A 52 -10.81 18.50 14.32
C LEU A 52 -11.65 19.04 15.49
N ASP A 53 -11.12 19.97 16.28
CA ASP A 53 -11.81 20.72 17.34
C ASP A 53 -12.66 21.87 16.78
N GLN A 54 -13.54 21.55 15.82
CA GLN A 54 -14.38 22.51 15.10
C GLN A 54 -15.64 21.85 14.49
N ASP A 55 -16.72 22.60 14.33
CA ASP A 55 -18.07 22.10 13.99
C ASP A 55 -18.16 21.27 12.70
N THR A 56 -17.35 21.58 11.70
CA THR A 56 -17.28 20.91 10.39
C THR A 56 -16.28 19.73 10.35
N ALA A 57 -15.68 19.33 11.48
CA ALA A 57 -14.69 18.26 11.52
C ALA A 57 -15.24 16.92 11.01
N ASN A 58 -16.53 16.67 11.25
CA ASN A 58 -17.22 15.48 10.76
C ASN A 58 -17.14 15.35 9.23
N VAL A 59 -17.10 16.45 8.48
CA VAL A 59 -16.95 16.40 7.00
C VAL A 59 -15.61 15.77 6.63
N ALA A 60 -14.52 16.21 7.26
CA ALA A 60 -13.20 15.65 7.00
C ALA A 60 -13.13 14.18 7.41
N ILE A 61 -13.69 13.83 8.58
CA ILE A 61 -13.72 12.45 9.07
C ILE A 61 -14.50 11.56 8.10
N HIS A 62 -15.72 11.94 7.71
CA HIS A 62 -16.55 11.14 6.80
C HIS A 62 -15.91 10.92 5.43
N LEU A 63 -15.24 11.94 4.88
CA LEU A 63 -14.61 11.85 3.56
C LEU A 63 -13.27 11.09 3.59
N LEU A 64 -12.51 11.19 4.69
CA LEU A 64 -11.15 10.65 4.78
C LEU A 64 -11.04 9.36 5.60
N GLU A 65 -12.09 8.92 6.29
CA GLU A 65 -12.15 7.61 6.96
C GLU A 65 -12.23 6.49 5.90
N PRO A 66 -11.17 5.68 5.69
CA PRO A 66 -11.15 4.66 4.64
C PRO A 66 -12.20 3.56 4.81
N ALA A 67 -12.67 3.29 6.03
CA ALA A 67 -13.78 2.36 6.30
C ALA A 67 -15.17 2.99 6.05
N GLY A 68 -15.23 4.30 5.80
CA GLY A 68 -16.48 5.04 5.65
C GLY A 68 -17.23 4.67 4.36
N PRO A 69 -18.56 4.51 4.42
CA PRO A 69 -19.37 4.09 3.28
C PRO A 69 -19.42 5.14 2.15
N ASP A 70 -19.17 6.41 2.45
CA ASP A 70 -19.13 7.53 1.50
C ASP A 70 -17.75 8.21 1.45
N SER A 71 -16.71 7.49 1.82
CA SER A 71 -15.35 8.00 1.80
C SER A 71 -14.83 8.23 0.39
N PHE A 72 -13.80 9.05 0.26
CA PHE A 72 -13.08 9.20 -1.01
C PHE A 72 -12.43 7.90 -1.48
N VAL A 73 -12.02 7.03 -0.55
CA VAL A 73 -11.56 5.67 -0.89
C VAL A 73 -12.70 4.88 -1.53
N TYR A 74 -13.88 4.84 -0.89
CA TYR A 74 -15.05 4.13 -1.41
C TYR A 74 -15.42 4.59 -2.83
N TRP A 75 -15.51 5.89 -3.04
CA TRP A 75 -15.85 6.50 -4.33
C TRP A 75 -14.72 6.47 -5.38
N GLY A 76 -13.62 5.77 -5.08
CA GLY A 76 -12.54 5.48 -6.01
C GLY A 76 -11.64 6.66 -6.36
N PHE A 77 -11.68 7.75 -5.59
CA PHE A 77 -10.78 8.90 -5.79
C PHE A 77 -9.30 8.54 -5.60
N PHE A 78 -9.02 7.49 -4.83
CA PHE A 78 -7.67 7.00 -4.55
C PHE A 78 -7.35 5.68 -5.23
N ASN A 79 -8.10 5.24 -6.26
CA ASN A 79 -7.84 3.96 -6.93
C ASN A 79 -6.38 3.79 -7.39
N SER A 80 -5.73 4.89 -7.79
CA SER A 80 -4.34 4.88 -8.24
C SER A 80 -3.32 4.37 -7.22
N ILE A 81 -3.60 4.45 -5.90
CA ILE A 81 -2.67 3.95 -4.86
C ILE A 81 -2.70 2.43 -4.73
N PHE A 82 -3.77 1.79 -5.22
CA PHE A 82 -3.96 0.33 -5.20
C PHE A 82 -3.55 -0.33 -6.52
N GLU A 83 -3.37 0.46 -7.57
CA GLU A 83 -2.93 -0.02 -8.87
C GLU A 83 -1.41 -0.22 -8.86
N GLN A 84 -0.96 -1.41 -9.28
CA GLN A 84 0.45 -1.64 -9.56
C GLN A 84 0.86 -0.80 -10.78
N LYS A 85 1.59 0.30 -10.56
CA LYS A 85 1.98 1.23 -11.62
C LYS A 85 3.17 0.79 -12.45
N GLU A 86 4.06 0.01 -11.85
CA GLU A 86 5.25 -0.52 -12.54
C GLU A 86 5.41 -2.01 -12.24
N TYR A 87 5.69 -2.77 -13.28
CA TYR A 87 6.30 -4.08 -13.16
C TYR A 87 7.80 -3.83 -13.23
N GLY A 88 8.56 -4.20 -12.20
CA GLY A 88 10.01 -4.25 -12.35
C GLY A 88 10.31 -5.18 -13.54
N GLU A 89 11.09 -4.68 -14.50
CA GLU A 89 11.43 -5.45 -15.69
C GLU A 89 12.02 -6.79 -15.26
N SER A 90 11.50 -7.89 -15.83
CA SER A 90 11.77 -9.23 -15.33
C SER A 90 13.27 -9.55 -15.28
N TYR A 91 14.05 -9.01 -16.23
CA TYR A 91 15.51 -9.18 -16.29
C TYR A 91 16.26 -8.44 -15.17
N GLN A 92 15.72 -7.32 -14.66
CA GLN A 92 16.31 -6.59 -13.54
C GLN A 92 16.03 -7.33 -12.23
N ILE A 93 14.78 -7.76 -12.03
CA ILE A 93 14.38 -8.51 -10.84
C ILE A 93 15.16 -9.83 -10.74
N GLU A 94 15.39 -10.53 -11.84
CA GLU A 94 16.15 -11.79 -11.82
C GLU A 94 17.58 -11.61 -11.29
N LYS A 95 18.28 -10.56 -11.73
CA LYS A 95 19.63 -10.25 -11.24
C LYS A 95 19.62 -9.95 -9.74
N VAL A 96 18.69 -9.11 -9.30
CA VAL A 96 18.52 -8.77 -7.88
C VAL A 96 18.14 -10.01 -7.06
N ALA A 97 17.27 -10.87 -7.56
CA ALA A 97 16.86 -12.11 -6.90
C ALA A 97 18.04 -13.06 -6.65
N VAL A 98 18.93 -13.24 -7.63
CA VAL A 98 20.13 -14.06 -7.47
C VAL A 98 21.03 -13.49 -6.36
N GLU A 99 21.24 -12.18 -6.33
CA GLU A 99 22.02 -11.54 -5.28
C GLU A 99 21.36 -11.66 -3.89
N MET A 100 20.05 -11.43 -3.80
CA MET A 100 19.29 -11.55 -2.54
C MET A 100 19.36 -12.97 -1.98
N LEU A 101 19.19 -13.98 -2.82
CA LEU A 101 19.31 -15.39 -2.42
C LEU A 101 20.74 -15.76 -1.98
N ALA A 102 21.76 -15.13 -2.55
CA ALA A 102 23.15 -15.35 -2.16
C ALA A 102 23.51 -14.64 -0.83
N LYS A 103 22.93 -13.46 -0.58
CA LYS A 103 23.19 -12.63 0.60
C LYS A 103 22.38 -13.05 1.83
N ASP A 104 21.17 -13.57 1.64
CA ASP A 104 20.26 -13.95 2.74
C ASP A 104 19.82 -15.44 2.67
N PRO A 105 20.48 -16.34 3.44
CA PRO A 105 20.09 -17.74 3.54
C PRO A 105 18.66 -17.96 4.09
N LYS A 106 18.12 -17.04 4.90
CA LYS A 106 16.76 -17.15 5.43
C LYS A 106 15.73 -16.87 4.34
N LEU A 107 15.97 -15.82 3.55
CA LEU A 107 15.13 -15.52 2.39
C LEU A 107 15.12 -16.68 1.39
N LYS A 108 16.29 -17.31 1.18
CA LYS A 108 16.39 -18.52 0.34
C LYS A 108 15.53 -19.67 0.85
N ALA A 109 15.58 -19.96 2.15
CA ALA A 109 14.74 -21.01 2.76
C ALA A 109 13.24 -20.69 2.65
N GLU A 110 12.85 -19.42 2.81
CA GLU A 110 11.46 -18.99 2.62
C GLU A 110 11.01 -19.16 1.16
N PHE A 111 11.86 -18.77 0.20
CA PHE A 111 11.58 -18.94 -1.21
C PHE A 111 11.43 -20.41 -1.60
N GLU A 112 12.34 -21.28 -1.14
CA GLU A 112 12.27 -22.72 -1.37
C GLU A 112 11.00 -23.34 -0.78
N THR A 113 10.53 -22.83 0.36
CA THR A 113 9.25 -23.23 0.95
C THR A 113 8.08 -22.80 0.08
N LYS A 114 8.08 -21.55 -0.42
CA LYS A 114 7.04 -21.06 -1.34
C LYS A 114 7.05 -21.78 -2.69
N LEU A 115 8.20 -22.27 -3.16
CA LEU A 115 8.31 -23.12 -4.36
C LEU A 115 7.60 -24.48 -4.23
N LYS A 116 7.16 -24.89 -3.04
CA LYS A 116 6.31 -26.08 -2.87
C LYS A 116 4.83 -25.80 -3.14
N THR A 117 4.46 -24.55 -3.41
CA THR A 117 3.07 -24.09 -3.64
C THR A 117 2.83 -23.74 -5.11
N LYS A 118 1.67 -23.11 -5.41
CA LYS A 118 1.32 -22.61 -6.75
C LYS A 118 2.34 -21.61 -7.33
N VAL A 119 3.18 -21.00 -6.50
CA VAL A 119 4.29 -20.11 -6.92
C VAL A 119 5.28 -20.84 -7.83
N ARG A 120 5.45 -22.16 -7.70
CA ARG A 120 6.28 -22.95 -8.62
C ARG A 120 5.80 -22.84 -10.06
N GLN A 121 4.50 -22.80 -10.31
CA GLN A 121 3.97 -22.88 -11.68
C GLN A 121 3.84 -21.51 -12.34
N ASN A 122 4.10 -20.41 -11.62
CA ASN A 122 3.90 -19.06 -12.12
C ASN A 122 5.21 -18.25 -12.05
N PRO A 123 5.91 -18.06 -13.20
CA PRO A 123 7.15 -17.28 -13.26
C PRO A 123 7.02 -15.84 -12.72
N ARG A 124 5.89 -15.17 -12.99
CA ARG A 124 5.61 -13.83 -12.42
C ARG A 124 5.47 -13.87 -10.90
N ALA A 125 4.82 -14.89 -10.34
CA ALA A 125 4.69 -15.03 -8.89
C ALA A 125 6.05 -15.23 -8.20
N ARG A 126 7.01 -15.89 -8.87
CA ARG A 126 8.38 -16.03 -8.37
C ARG A 126 9.10 -14.68 -8.35
N LEU A 127 9.03 -13.92 -9.44
CA LEU A 127 9.64 -12.59 -9.52
C LEU A 127 8.99 -11.60 -8.54
N ASN A 128 7.66 -11.65 -8.40
CA ASN A 128 6.94 -10.81 -7.44
C ASN A 128 7.35 -11.08 -5.98
N PHE A 129 7.76 -12.31 -5.62
CA PHE A 129 8.30 -12.59 -4.30
C PHE A 129 9.55 -11.76 -4.02
N PHE A 130 10.48 -11.69 -4.98
CA PHE A 130 11.70 -10.89 -4.86
C PHE A 130 11.44 -9.39 -4.97
N TYR A 131 10.52 -8.98 -5.85
CA TYR A 131 10.10 -7.58 -5.95
C TYR A 131 9.57 -7.04 -4.62
N ASN A 132 8.67 -7.81 -3.97
CA ASN A 132 8.10 -7.42 -2.68
C ASN A 132 9.15 -7.45 -1.56
N ALA A 133 10.07 -8.40 -1.57
CA ALA A 133 11.15 -8.46 -0.58
C ALA A 133 12.16 -7.31 -0.76
N HIS A 134 12.40 -6.86 -1.99
CA HIS A 134 13.31 -5.76 -2.31
C HIS A 134 12.75 -4.39 -1.91
N LEU A 135 11.43 -4.17 -2.02
CA LEU A 135 10.77 -2.93 -1.62
C LEU A 135 10.68 -2.72 -0.10
N ILE A 136 11.04 -3.72 0.72
CA ILE A 136 10.97 -3.70 2.18
C ILE A 136 12.36 -3.47 2.83
N THR A 137 13.44 -3.46 2.04
CA THR A 137 14.82 -3.14 2.45
C THR A 137 15.27 -1.80 1.92
#